data_AF-A0A951S1D0-F1
#
_entry.id   AF-A0A951S1D0-F1
#
_cell.length_a   1.000
_cell.length_b   1.000
_cell.length_c   1.000
_cell.angle_alpha   90.00
_cell.angle_beta   90.00
_cell.angle_gamma   90.00
#
_symmetry.space_group_name_H-M   'P 1'
#
loop_
_entity.id
_entity.type
_entity.pdbx_description
1 polymer ?
#
loop_
_entity_poly.entity_id
_entity_poly.type
_entity_poly.pdbx_seq_one_letter_code
_entity_poly.pdbx_strand_id
1 'polypeptide(L)'
;MKRLLLAFTAVTFLLCTTSCNNSGNQEASTEEAGHSHEAEEPARAEELSLNNGQKWQTDQATGENVTFMKTMADNFGAEPNPGTAQYQLLGNDMQKGLDKLIQQCTMKGAAHDELHKWLEPVIRNIKDLKGVTDSVRGQQLFTELKGRFENYGNFFQYDN
;
A
#
# COMPACT_ATOMS: atom_id res chain seq x y z
N MET A 1 -4.65 -42.79 47.78
CA MET A 1 -5.19 -44.11 47.37
C MET A 1 -6.68 -44.16 47.69
N LYS A 2 -7.49 -44.72 46.76
CA LYS A 2 -8.97 -44.91 46.77
C LYS A 2 -9.77 -43.66 46.38
N ARG A 3 -10.05 -43.42 45.09
CA ARG A 3 -11.13 -43.97 44.23
C ARG A 3 -12.52 -43.78 44.85
N LEU A 4 -13.25 -42.77 44.39
CA LEU A 4 -14.70 -42.77 44.41
C LEU A 4 -15.17 -42.59 42.95
N LEU A 5 -15.65 -43.67 42.36
CA LEU A 5 -16.39 -43.70 41.11
C LEU A 5 -17.85 -43.91 41.51
N LEU A 6 -18.75 -43.02 41.09
CA LEU A 6 -20.17 -43.32 40.96
C LEU A 6 -20.68 -42.61 39.72
N ALA A 7 -20.95 -43.44 38.72
CA ALA A 7 -21.56 -43.09 37.46
C ALA A 7 -23.09 -43.09 37.61
N PHE A 8 -23.77 -42.13 36.99
CA PHE A 8 -25.12 -42.30 36.48
C PHE A 8 -25.21 -41.62 35.11
N THR A 9 -25.09 -42.45 34.09
CA THR A 9 -25.68 -42.26 32.76
C THR A 9 -27.21 -42.30 32.93
N ALA A 10 -28.07 -41.70 32.12
CA ALA A 10 -28.02 -41.48 30.68
C ALA A 10 -29.24 -40.63 30.23
N VAL A 11 -29.14 -40.06 29.01
CA VAL A 11 -30.21 -40.06 27.96
C VAL A 11 -31.31 -38.99 28.14
N THR A 12 -31.68 -38.10 27.21
CA THR A 12 -31.43 -37.96 25.75
C THR A 12 -32.08 -36.65 25.27
N PHE A 13 -31.44 -35.91 24.35
CA PHE A 13 -31.88 -35.70 22.96
C PHE A 13 -32.85 -34.54 22.72
N LEU A 14 -32.32 -33.46 22.14
CA LEU A 14 -33.05 -32.74 21.10
C LEU A 14 -32.06 -32.33 20.00
N LEU A 15 -32.22 -32.99 18.86
CA LEU A 15 -31.61 -32.69 17.57
C LEU A 15 -32.36 -31.55 16.88
N CYS A 16 -31.60 -30.64 16.26
CA CYS A 16 -31.81 -30.10 14.90
C CYS A 16 -30.39 -29.72 14.39
N THR A 17 -29.69 -30.50 13.57
CA THR A 17 -29.72 -30.58 12.07
C THR A 17 -29.81 -29.20 11.42
N THR A 18 -28.96 -28.72 10.50
CA THR A 18 -27.93 -29.25 9.56
C THR A 18 -27.21 -27.99 9.02
N SER A 19 -25.92 -27.97 8.66
CA SER A 19 -25.46 -28.47 7.37
C SER A 19 -23.92 -28.37 7.29
N CYS A 20 -23.28 -29.48 6.96
CA CYS A 20 -21.91 -29.50 6.44
C CYS A 20 -21.99 -29.62 4.92
N ASN A 21 -21.16 -28.88 4.20
CA ASN A 21 -20.64 -29.37 2.93
C ASN A 21 -19.12 -29.19 2.94
N ASN A 22 -18.40 -30.31 3.06
CA ASN A 22 -16.96 -30.41 2.82
C ASN A 22 -16.75 -31.55 1.83
N SER A 23 -16.31 -31.18 0.63
CA SER A 23 -15.52 -31.99 -0.30
C SER A 23 -14.29 -31.10 -0.54
N GLY A 24 -13.07 -31.41 -0.13
CA GLY A 24 -12.32 -32.63 -0.41
C GLY A 24 -10.90 -32.20 -0.82
N ASN A 25 -9.96 -32.31 0.11
CA ASN A 25 -8.51 -32.50 -0.02
C ASN A 25 -7.63 -31.63 -0.98
N GLN A 26 -6.75 -30.84 -0.32
CA GLN A 26 -5.28 -30.71 -0.44
C GLN A 26 -4.58 -30.08 -1.66
N GLU A 27 -3.77 -29.07 -1.29
CA GLU A 27 -2.48 -28.55 -1.80
C GLU A 27 -2.40 -27.91 -3.19
N ALA A 28 -2.16 -26.59 -3.22
CA ALA A 28 -0.83 -26.00 -3.48
C ALA A 28 -0.96 -24.48 -3.64
N SER A 29 -0.04 -23.72 -3.04
CA SER A 29 0.44 -22.38 -3.43
C SER A 29 -0.58 -21.37 -3.97
N THR A 30 -0.85 -20.33 -3.18
CA THR A 30 -0.41 -18.94 -3.45
C THR A 30 -0.94 -18.08 -2.30
N GLU A 31 -0.04 -17.54 -1.47
CA GLU A 31 -0.35 -16.39 -0.62
C GLU A 31 -0.48 -15.16 -1.53
N GLU A 32 -1.66 -14.93 -2.07
CA GLU A 32 -2.08 -13.58 -2.47
C GLU A 32 -2.70 -12.96 -1.22
N ALA A 33 -1.93 -12.10 -0.55
CA ALA A 33 -2.47 -11.20 0.46
C ALA A 33 -3.43 -10.22 -0.23
N GLY A 34 -4.71 -10.60 -0.28
CA GLY A 34 -5.78 -9.76 -0.78
C GLY A 34 -5.92 -8.51 0.08
N HIS A 35 -5.50 -7.36 -0.45
CA HIS A 35 -5.87 -6.06 0.10
C HIS A 35 -7.35 -5.77 -0.23
N SER A 36 -8.25 -6.26 0.62
CA SER A 36 -9.63 -5.81 0.68
C SER A 36 -9.65 -4.38 1.23
N HIS A 37 -9.83 -3.39 0.36
CA HIS A 37 -10.21 -2.04 0.77
C HIS A 37 -11.72 -2.00 0.98
N GLU A 38 -12.14 -2.36 2.20
CA GLU A 38 -13.41 -1.90 2.74
C GLU A 38 -13.38 -0.38 2.85
N ALA A 39 -14.54 0.27 2.64
CA ALA A 39 -14.65 1.72 2.60
C ALA A 39 -14.47 2.29 4.00
N GLU A 40 -13.22 2.63 4.34
CA GLU A 40 -12.86 3.26 5.60
C GLU A 40 -12.94 4.79 5.50
N GLU A 41 -13.32 5.42 6.62
CA GLU A 41 -13.09 6.84 6.93
C GLU A 41 -11.69 7.27 6.44
N PRO A 42 -11.47 8.53 6.01
CA PRO A 42 -10.20 8.92 5.38
C PRO A 42 -9.04 8.63 6.32
N ALA A 43 -8.33 7.52 6.05
CA ALA A 43 -7.18 7.08 6.81
C ALA A 43 -6.16 8.22 6.85
N ARG A 44 -5.94 8.77 8.04
CA ARG A 44 -4.92 9.79 8.26
C ARG A 44 -3.59 9.14 7.87
N ALA A 45 -2.90 9.72 6.90
CA ALA A 45 -1.56 9.28 6.53
C ALA A 45 -0.67 9.30 7.78
N GLU A 46 0.01 8.20 8.04
CA GLU A 46 0.98 8.16 9.13
C GLU A 46 2.12 9.14 8.87
N GLU A 47 2.55 9.84 9.91
CA GLU A 47 3.65 10.80 9.81
C GLU A 47 4.99 10.07 9.72
N LEU A 48 5.86 10.56 8.84
CA LEU A 48 7.22 10.07 8.70
C LEU A 48 8.12 10.56 9.84
N SER A 49 9.10 9.75 10.16
CA SER A 49 10.05 9.89 11.25
C SER A 49 11.47 9.65 10.75
N LEU A 50 12.44 10.33 11.35
CA LEU A 50 13.86 10.11 11.05
C LEU A 50 14.39 8.90 11.81
N ASN A 51 15.33 8.16 11.22
CA ASN A 51 16.11 7.13 11.89
C ASN A 51 17.09 7.77 12.88
N ASN A 52 16.66 8.01 14.11
CA ASN A 52 17.49 8.64 15.15
C ASN A 52 18.11 9.97 14.70
N GLY A 53 17.32 10.78 13.99
CA GLY A 53 17.76 12.07 13.42
C GLY A 53 18.47 11.97 12.07
N GLN A 54 18.65 10.77 11.53
CA GLN A 54 19.22 10.52 10.20
C GLN A 54 18.14 10.09 9.21
N LYS A 55 18.40 10.23 7.90
CA LYS A 55 17.55 9.68 6.86
C LYS A 55 17.64 8.15 6.83
N TRP A 56 16.56 7.51 6.41
CA TRP A 56 16.53 6.08 6.13
C TRP A 56 17.29 5.76 4.86
N GLN A 57 18.14 4.74 4.92
CA GLN A 57 18.79 4.21 3.73
C GLN A 57 17.81 3.28 3.03
N THR A 58 17.50 3.57 1.77
CA THR A 58 16.78 2.64 0.90
C THR A 58 17.77 1.77 0.13
N ASP A 59 17.30 0.64 -0.40
CA ASP A 59 18.08 -0.04 -1.43
C ASP A 59 18.17 0.84 -2.70
N GLN A 60 19.12 0.48 -3.57
CA GLN A 60 19.39 1.22 -4.81
C GLN A 60 18.16 1.21 -5.72
N ALA A 61 17.49 0.06 -5.87
CA ALA A 61 16.33 -0.06 -6.76
C ALA A 61 15.16 0.86 -6.34
N THR A 62 14.88 0.96 -5.04
CA THR A 62 13.85 1.87 -4.51
C THR A 62 14.23 3.32 -4.80
N GLY A 63 15.49 3.70 -4.50
CA GLY A 63 16.00 5.04 -4.77
C GLY A 63 15.89 5.44 -6.25
N GLU A 64 16.32 4.56 -7.15
CA GLU A 64 16.26 4.79 -8.60
C GLU A 64 14.82 4.92 -9.12
N ASN A 65 13.89 4.07 -8.65
CA ASN A 65 12.49 4.15 -9.06
C ASN A 65 11.82 5.44 -8.56
N VAL A 66 12.11 5.87 -7.32
CA VAL A 66 11.60 7.16 -6.80
C VAL A 66 12.17 8.33 -7.60
N THR A 67 13.47 8.31 -7.91
CA THR A 67 14.10 9.33 -8.76
C THR A 67 13.46 9.37 -10.16
N PHE A 68 13.17 8.22 -10.75
CA PHE A 68 12.49 8.12 -12.05
C PHE A 68 11.08 8.71 -11.99
N MET A 69 10.28 8.35 -10.99
CA MET A 69 8.94 8.90 -10.80
C MET A 69 8.97 10.41 -10.53
N LYS A 70 9.92 10.89 -9.72
CA LYS A 70 10.11 12.33 -9.49
C LYS A 70 10.43 13.05 -10.80
N THR A 71 11.32 12.50 -11.63
CA THR A 71 11.67 13.07 -12.94
C THR A 71 10.44 13.13 -13.86
N MET A 72 9.58 12.12 -13.84
CA MET A 72 8.30 12.13 -14.57
C MET A 72 7.38 13.28 -14.09
N ALA A 73 7.27 13.49 -12.77
CA ALA A 73 6.49 14.60 -12.22
C ALA A 73 7.09 15.96 -12.59
N ASP A 74 8.42 16.10 -12.56
CA ASP A 74 9.10 17.34 -12.91
C ASP A 74 8.90 17.69 -14.40
N ASN A 75 8.99 16.69 -15.29
CA ASN A 75 8.73 16.85 -16.72
C ASN A 75 7.28 17.27 -16.99
N PHE A 76 6.31 16.60 -16.35
CA PHE A 76 4.91 16.98 -16.45
C PHE A 76 4.64 18.40 -15.97
N GLY A 77 5.33 18.83 -14.89
CA GLY A 77 5.21 20.18 -14.35
C GLY A 77 5.71 21.29 -15.28
N ALA A 78 6.44 20.96 -16.34
CA ALA A 78 6.84 21.90 -17.38
C ALA A 78 5.76 22.11 -18.46
N GLU A 79 4.71 21.28 -18.49
CA GLU A 79 3.60 21.42 -19.43
C GLU A 79 2.64 22.56 -19.02
N PRO A 80 2.28 23.47 -19.94
CA PRO A 80 1.37 24.56 -19.60
C PRO A 80 -0.08 24.08 -19.55
N ASN A 81 -0.77 24.38 -18.44
CA ASN A 81 -2.21 24.17 -18.24
C ASN A 81 -2.72 22.76 -18.60
N PRO A 82 -2.28 21.70 -17.89
CA PRO A 82 -2.72 20.34 -18.18
C PRO A 82 -4.25 20.21 -18.02
N GLY A 83 -4.86 19.52 -18.97
CA GLY A 83 -6.25 19.09 -18.88
C GLY A 83 -6.40 17.80 -18.07
N THR A 84 -7.65 17.40 -17.84
CA THR A 84 -7.98 16.15 -17.13
C THR A 84 -7.35 14.92 -17.76
N ALA A 85 -7.35 14.82 -19.09
CA ALA A 85 -6.74 13.70 -19.82
C ALA A 85 -5.23 13.58 -19.55
N GLN A 86 -4.51 14.71 -19.46
CA GLN A 86 -3.09 14.73 -19.13
C GLN A 86 -2.83 14.26 -17.69
N TYR A 87 -3.63 14.70 -16.72
CA TYR A 87 -3.52 14.20 -15.35
C TYR A 87 -3.81 12.71 -15.23
N GLN A 88 -4.81 12.20 -15.97
CA GLN A 88 -5.11 10.77 -16.03
C GLN A 88 -3.96 9.98 -16.63
N LEU A 89 -3.34 10.50 -17.71
CA LEU A 89 -2.16 9.89 -18.32
C LEU A 89 -0.98 9.86 -17.33
N LEU A 90 -0.69 10.97 -16.65
CA LEU A 90 0.30 11.03 -15.59
C LEU A 90 0.03 9.99 -14.51
N GLY A 91 -1.21 9.88 -14.02
CA GLY A 91 -1.59 8.88 -13.03
C GLY A 91 -1.32 7.44 -13.50
N ASN A 92 -1.60 7.14 -14.77
CA ASN A 92 -1.31 5.82 -15.33
C ASN A 92 0.19 5.54 -15.46
N ASP A 93 0.99 6.54 -15.85
CA ASP A 93 2.45 6.37 -15.95
C ASP A 93 3.11 6.29 -14.57
N MET A 94 2.62 7.05 -13.59
CA MET A 94 3.04 6.95 -12.19
C MET A 94 2.70 5.58 -11.60
N GLN A 95 1.55 4.99 -11.93
CA GLN A 95 1.22 3.62 -11.52
C GLN A 95 2.28 2.63 -12.00
N LYS A 96 2.74 2.73 -13.25
CA LYS A 96 3.79 1.83 -13.77
C LYS A 96 5.11 2.00 -13.01
N GLY A 97 5.46 3.24 -12.64
CA GLY A 97 6.64 3.51 -11.80
C GLY A 97 6.50 2.92 -10.40
N LEU A 98 5.33 3.10 -9.79
CA LEU A 98 4.99 2.54 -8.48
C LEU A 98 5.04 1.01 -8.48
N ASP A 99 4.48 0.36 -9.51
CA ASP A 99 4.49 -1.10 -9.65
C ASP A 99 5.92 -1.64 -9.72
N LYS A 100 6.80 -0.96 -10.46
CA LYS A 100 8.23 -1.31 -10.52
C LYS A 100 8.93 -1.12 -9.19
N LEU A 101 8.68 0.00 -8.49
CA LEU A 101 9.21 0.25 -7.15
C LEU A 101 8.85 -0.90 -6.22
N ILE A 102 7.57 -1.30 -6.17
CA ILE A 102 7.09 -2.38 -5.31
C ILE A 102 7.74 -3.72 -5.70
N GLN A 103 7.78 -4.04 -6.99
CA GLN A 103 8.36 -5.31 -7.46
C GLN A 103 9.86 -5.43 -7.21
N GLN A 104 10.60 -4.32 -7.26
CA GLN A 104 12.06 -4.31 -7.16
C GLN A 104 12.56 -4.00 -5.74
N CYS A 105 11.67 -3.68 -4.79
CA CYS A 105 12.04 -3.42 -3.42
C CYS A 105 12.55 -4.69 -2.73
N THR A 106 13.76 -4.62 -2.19
CA THR A 106 14.44 -5.67 -1.41
C THR A 106 14.57 -5.30 0.06
N MET A 107 14.22 -4.07 0.45
CA MET A 107 14.26 -3.59 1.83
C MET A 107 13.43 -4.46 2.77
N LYS A 108 13.89 -4.55 4.03
CA LYS A 108 13.21 -5.21 5.15
C LYS A 108 13.44 -4.40 6.43
N GLY A 109 12.60 -4.65 7.45
CA GLY A 109 12.71 -4.00 8.75
C GLY A 109 12.29 -2.53 8.75
N ALA A 110 12.73 -1.76 9.74
CA ALA A 110 12.18 -0.44 10.03
C ALA A 110 12.23 0.56 8.87
N ALA A 111 13.25 0.51 8.01
CA ALA A 111 13.31 1.36 6.82
C ALA A 111 12.21 1.04 5.81
N HIS A 112 11.84 -0.24 5.69
CA HIS A 112 10.74 -0.69 4.83
C HIS A 112 9.39 -0.27 5.42
N ASP A 113 9.21 -0.42 6.73
CA ASP A 113 7.98 0.00 7.41
C ASP A 113 7.78 1.52 7.29
N GLU A 114 8.87 2.29 7.38
CA GLU A 114 8.78 3.73 7.15
C GLU A 114 8.46 4.08 5.69
N LEU A 115 9.01 3.33 4.73
CA LEU A 115 8.68 3.49 3.32
C LEU A 115 7.18 3.25 3.06
N HIS A 116 6.53 2.32 3.77
CA HIS A 116 5.09 2.10 3.65
C HIS A 116 4.26 3.34 4.01
N LYS A 117 4.63 4.04 5.08
CA LYS A 117 3.97 5.31 5.48
C LYS A 117 4.05 6.37 4.39
N TRP A 118 5.16 6.40 3.65
CA TRP A 118 5.32 7.28 2.49
C TRP A 118 4.52 6.80 1.28
N LEU A 119 4.52 5.48 1.01
CA LEU A 119 3.85 4.86 -0.13
C LEU A 119 2.33 5.00 -0.07
N GLU A 120 1.73 4.81 1.10
CA GLU A 120 0.27 4.79 1.27
C GLU A 120 -0.42 6.04 0.69
N PRO A 121 -0.01 7.28 1.02
CA PRO A 121 -0.64 8.45 0.44
C PRO A 121 -0.18 8.73 -1.00
N VAL A 122 0.96 8.20 -1.46
CA VAL A 122 1.37 8.24 -2.88
C VAL A 122 0.44 7.36 -3.71
N ILE A 123 0.14 6.14 -3.26
CA ILE A 123 -0.81 5.21 -3.90
C ILE A 123 -2.19 5.85 -4.04
N ARG A 124 -2.72 6.46 -2.97
CA ARG A 124 -4.00 7.18 -3.03
C ARG A 124 -3.98 8.31 -4.04
N ASN A 125 -2.94 9.13 -4.01
CA ASN A 125 -2.83 10.29 -4.88
C ASN A 125 -2.69 9.91 -6.36
N ILE A 126 -1.96 8.83 -6.68
CA ILE A 126 -1.89 8.24 -8.03
C ILE A 126 -3.26 7.70 -8.47
N LYS A 127 -3.97 6.98 -7.58
CA LYS A 127 -5.32 6.48 -7.86
C LYS A 127 -6.29 7.62 -8.17
N ASP A 128 -6.25 8.70 -7.40
CA ASP A 128 -7.10 9.87 -7.58
C ASP A 128 -6.77 10.61 -8.89
N LEU A 129 -5.49 10.73 -9.27
CA LEU A 129 -5.08 11.30 -10.56
C LEU A 129 -5.65 10.51 -11.74
N LYS A 130 -5.62 9.18 -11.69
CA LYS A 130 -6.18 8.31 -12.73
C LYS A 130 -7.69 8.49 -12.91
N GLY A 131 -8.39 8.83 -11.83
CA GLY A 131 -9.84 9.02 -11.82
C GLY A 131 -10.31 10.47 -11.95
N VAL A 132 -9.39 11.43 -12.12
CA VAL A 132 -9.74 12.85 -12.02
C VAL A 132 -10.59 13.31 -13.20
N THR A 133 -11.67 14.04 -12.92
CA THR A 133 -12.61 14.58 -13.92
C THR A 133 -12.65 16.10 -13.96
N ASP A 134 -11.92 16.75 -13.06
CA ASP A 134 -11.83 18.20 -12.92
C ASP A 134 -10.36 18.64 -12.92
N SER A 135 -10.00 19.59 -13.79
CA SER A 135 -8.60 20.00 -13.95
C SER A 135 -8.06 20.77 -12.74
N VAL A 136 -8.92 21.48 -12.00
CA VAL A 136 -8.50 22.16 -10.76
C VAL A 136 -8.13 21.13 -9.70
N ARG A 137 -8.94 20.07 -9.52
CA ARG A 137 -8.60 18.95 -8.65
C ARG A 137 -7.36 18.21 -9.14
N GLY A 138 -7.19 18.05 -10.46
CA GLY A 138 -5.99 17.47 -11.06
C GLY A 138 -4.73 18.25 -10.70
N GLN A 139 -4.77 19.57 -10.77
CA GLN A 139 -3.67 20.43 -10.36
C GLN A 139 -3.36 20.30 -8.87
N GLN A 140 -4.38 20.23 -8.01
CA GLN A 140 -4.19 20.02 -6.57
C GLN A 140 -3.52 18.68 -6.28
N LEU A 141 -4.04 17.60 -6.87
CA LEU A 141 -3.47 16.26 -6.72
C LEU A 141 -2.02 16.20 -7.20
N PHE A 142 -1.70 16.85 -8.33
CA PHE A 142 -0.35 16.94 -8.84
C PHE A 142 0.59 17.72 -7.90
N THR A 143 0.12 18.84 -7.35
CA THR A 143 0.88 19.60 -6.34
C THR A 143 1.13 18.76 -5.08
N GLU A 144 0.13 18.01 -4.60
CA GLU A 144 0.28 17.06 -3.51
C GLU A 144 1.33 15.98 -3.84
N LEU A 145 1.29 15.41 -5.05
CA LEU A 145 2.24 14.39 -5.51
C LEU A 145 3.68 14.90 -5.46
N LYS A 146 3.93 16.11 -5.98
CA LYS A 146 5.24 16.76 -5.93
C LYS A 146 5.73 16.92 -4.49
N GLY A 147 4.86 17.41 -3.61
CA GLY A 147 5.17 17.55 -2.19
C GLY A 147 5.54 16.22 -1.53
N ARG A 148 4.97 15.10 -1.98
CA ARG A 148 5.35 13.76 -1.49
C ARG A 148 6.75 13.34 -1.93
N PHE A 149 7.17 13.66 -3.15
CA PHE A 149 8.55 13.40 -3.59
C PHE A 149 9.57 14.30 -2.88
N GLU A 150 9.21 15.56 -2.61
CA GLU A 150 10.03 16.45 -1.78
C GLU A 150 10.15 15.90 -0.35
N ASN A 151 9.04 15.43 0.22
CA ASN A 151 9.02 14.81 1.53
C ASN A 151 9.89 13.53 1.58
N TYR A 152 9.82 12.67 0.56
CA TYR A 152 10.73 11.52 0.44
C TYR A 152 12.19 11.93 0.60
N GLY A 153 12.62 12.97 -0.13
CA GLY A 153 13.99 13.47 -0.08
C GLY A 153 14.41 14.01 1.30
N ASN A 154 13.47 14.34 2.20
CA ASN A 154 13.77 14.77 3.56
C ASN A 154 14.00 13.60 4.52
N PHE A 155 13.40 12.43 4.25
CA PHE A 155 13.42 11.27 5.15
C PHE A 155 14.23 10.09 4.63
N PHE A 156 14.48 10.00 3.33
CA PHE A 156 15.14 8.87 2.68
C PHE A 156 16.34 9.30 1.86
N GLN A 157 17.29 8.38 1.71
CA GLN A 157 18.46 8.51 0.85
C GLN A 157 18.88 7.13 0.33
N TYR A 158 19.67 7.11 -0.75
CA TYR A 158 20.31 5.92 -1.28
C TYR A 158 21.71 6.28 -1.78
N ASP A 159 22.57 5.27 -1.92
CA ASP A 159 23.92 5.46 -2.45
C ASP A 159 23.84 5.60 -3.97
N ASN A 160 24.33 6.72 -4.48
CA ASN A 160 24.23 7.12 -5.89
C ASN A 160 25.51 6.80 -6.67
#